data_AF-A0AAD6YXK1-F1
#
_entry.id   AF-A0AAD6YXK1-F1
#
_cell.length_a   1.000
_cell.length_b   1.000
_cell.length_c   1.000
_cell.angle_alpha   90.00
_cell.angle_beta   90.00
_cell.angle_gamma   90.00
#
_symmetry.space_group_name_H-M   'P 1'
#
loop_
_entity.id
_entity.type
_entity.pdbx_description
1 polymer ?
#
loop_
_entity_poly.entity_id
_entity_poly.type
_entity_poly.pdbx_seq_one_letter_code
_entity_poly.pdbx_strand_id
1 'polypeptide(L)'
;ESEEYLCGDSRLGPKELPTSPPFATLLSGYERLGGMCPSEFLKKWGDGDFYTFIDPPADGFQLSTRPKPIADDQVLERGMPVDAFGGVYSSNYLSPAGTPFALRAVPPSDLNDTTSDDVTVSSYRVYRVEYPFVAMTRPRVAFFWSAG
;
A
#
# COMPACT_ATOMS: atom_id res chain seq x y z
N GLU A 1 -24.52 3.81 6.11
CA GLU A 1 -23.49 3.05 5.36
C GLU A 1 -23.14 3.78 4.07
N SER A 2 -21.86 4.09 3.88
CA SER A 2 -21.38 4.59 2.58
C SER A 2 -21.42 3.45 1.57
N GLU A 3 -22.07 3.66 0.43
CA GLU A 3 -22.10 2.69 -0.68
C GLU A 3 -20.76 2.61 -1.43
N GLU A 4 -19.79 3.44 -1.05
CA GLU A 4 -18.50 3.56 -1.72
C GLU A 4 -17.47 2.54 -1.21
N TYR A 5 -17.63 2.04 0.01
CA TYR A 5 -16.63 1.19 0.68
C TYR A 5 -17.17 -0.21 0.97
N LEU A 6 -16.27 -1.19 1.02
CA LEU A 6 -16.64 -2.54 1.40
C LEU A 6 -17.22 -2.54 2.81
N CYS A 7 -18.45 -3.06 2.95
CA CYS A 7 -19.20 -3.07 4.20
C CYS A 7 -19.39 -1.68 4.85
N GLY A 8 -19.32 -0.60 4.07
CA GLY A 8 -19.53 0.77 4.57
C GLY A 8 -18.34 1.36 5.34
N ASP A 9 -17.22 0.65 5.45
CA ASP A 9 -16.04 1.06 6.23
C ASP A 9 -14.85 1.36 5.30
N SER A 10 -14.39 2.61 5.28
CA SER A 10 -13.34 3.08 4.37
C SER A 10 -11.99 2.40 4.59
N ARG A 11 -11.75 1.82 5.77
CA ARG A 11 -10.54 1.03 6.05
C ARG A 11 -10.47 -0.20 5.17
N LEU A 12 -11.61 -0.77 4.80
CA LEU A 12 -11.73 -1.97 3.98
C LEU A 12 -11.59 -1.69 2.47
N GLY A 13 -11.31 -0.45 2.07
CA GLY A 13 -11.12 -0.08 0.68
C GLY A 13 -12.44 0.13 -0.10
N PRO A 14 -12.35 0.45 -1.40
CA PRO A 14 -13.52 0.72 -2.22
C PRO A 14 -14.39 -0.53 -2.38
N LYS A 15 -15.71 -0.36 -2.48
CA LYS A 15 -16.69 -1.44 -2.60
C LYS A 15 -16.33 -2.37 -3.76
N GLU A 16 -16.03 -1.77 -4.91
CA GLU A 16 -15.53 -2.47 -6.09
C GLU A 16 -14.04 -2.18 -6.27
N LEU A 17 -13.24 -3.20 -6.58
CA LEU A 17 -11.84 -2.98 -6.93
C LEU A 17 -11.73 -2.42 -8.36
N PRO A 18 -10.79 -1.50 -8.62
CA PRO A 18 -10.56 -1.00 -9.97
C PRO A 18 -10.05 -2.12 -10.90
N THR A 19 -10.75 -2.32 -12.01
CA THR A 19 -10.46 -3.39 -12.99
C THR A 19 -9.92 -2.88 -14.32
N SER A 20 -9.83 -1.55 -14.49
CA SER A 20 -9.19 -0.94 -15.66
C SER A 20 -7.66 -0.92 -15.50
N PRO A 21 -6.88 -0.87 -16.60
CA PRO A 21 -5.45 -0.60 -16.53
C PRO A 21 -5.17 0.76 -15.84
N PRO A 22 -4.09 0.87 -15.03
CA PRO A 22 -3.10 -0.17 -14.72
C PRO A 22 -3.53 -1.12 -13.58
N PHE A 23 -4.65 -0.84 -12.90
CA PHE A 23 -5.07 -1.56 -11.69
C PHE A 23 -5.41 -3.03 -11.92
N ALA A 24 -5.93 -3.39 -13.09
CA ALA A 24 -6.13 -4.79 -13.49
C ALA A 24 -4.86 -5.64 -13.28
N THR A 25 -3.70 -5.08 -13.61
CA THR A 25 -2.40 -5.73 -13.46
C THR A 25 -1.87 -5.59 -12.04
N LEU A 26 -1.96 -4.39 -11.46
CA LEU A 26 -1.45 -4.13 -10.10
C LEU A 26 -2.17 -4.94 -9.02
N LEU A 27 -3.45 -5.24 -9.22
CA LEU A 27 -4.28 -6.01 -8.31
C LEU A 27 -4.37 -7.50 -8.68
N SER A 28 -3.56 -7.95 -9.64
CA SER A 28 -3.53 -9.38 -10.01
C SER A 28 -3.11 -10.23 -8.81
N GLY A 29 -3.97 -11.17 -8.42
CA GLY A 29 -3.76 -12.04 -7.26
C GLY A 29 -3.92 -11.34 -5.90
N TYR A 30 -4.43 -10.11 -5.86
CA TYR A 30 -4.68 -9.41 -4.59
C TYR A 30 -5.91 -9.95 -3.87
N GLU A 31 -5.69 -10.58 -2.72
CA GLU A 31 -6.74 -11.06 -1.82
C GLU A 31 -6.96 -10.08 -0.67
N ARG A 32 -7.84 -9.08 -0.91
CA ARG A 32 -8.09 -7.96 0.00
C ARG A 32 -8.14 -8.29 1.51
N LEU A 33 -8.88 -9.33 1.87
CA LEU A 33 -9.06 -9.75 3.27
C LEU A 33 -8.45 -11.12 3.58
N GLY A 34 -7.82 -11.75 2.58
CA GLY A 34 -7.23 -13.08 2.74
C GLY A 34 -8.15 -14.18 3.23
N GLY A 35 -9.41 -14.14 2.79
CA GLY A 35 -10.43 -15.07 3.23
C GLY A 35 -11.03 -14.81 4.61
N MET A 36 -10.58 -13.78 5.34
CA MET A 36 -11.19 -13.37 6.62
C MET A 36 -12.50 -12.63 6.39
N CYS A 37 -13.41 -12.71 7.36
CA CYS A 37 -14.55 -11.79 7.39
C CYS A 37 -14.08 -10.35 7.68
N PRO A 38 -14.79 -9.31 7.18
CA PRO A 38 -14.46 -7.90 7.42
C PRO A 38 -14.21 -7.55 8.90
N SER A 39 -15.07 -8.04 9.80
CA SER A 39 -14.94 -7.81 11.24
C SER A 39 -13.70 -8.48 11.86
N GLU A 40 -13.31 -9.65 11.36
CA GLU A 40 -12.10 -10.36 11.81
C GLU A 40 -10.85 -9.63 11.33
N PHE A 41 -10.86 -9.14 10.09
CA PHE A 41 -9.78 -8.35 9.54
C PHE A 41 -9.56 -7.06 10.36
N LEU A 42 -10.63 -6.31 10.64
CA LEU A 42 -10.57 -5.10 11.44
C LEU A 42 -10.21 -5.37 12.90
N LYS A 43 -10.64 -6.50 13.48
CA LYS A 43 -10.20 -6.90 14.82
C LYS A 43 -8.70 -7.21 14.85
N LYS A 44 -8.16 -7.77 13.77
CA LYS A 44 -6.75 -8.15 13.69
C LYS A 44 -5.83 -6.96 13.42
N TRP A 45 -6.26 -6.04 12.57
CA TRP A 45 -5.40 -4.98 12.04
C TRP A 45 -5.89 -3.56 12.35
N GLY A 46 -7.15 -3.36 12.72
CA GLY A 46 -7.64 -2.07 13.19
C GLY A 46 -7.08 -1.75 14.57
N ASP A 47 -6.89 -0.46 14.86
CA ASP A 47 -6.43 0.02 16.17
C ASP A 47 -7.58 0.24 17.18
N GLY A 48 -8.83 -0.06 16.77
CA GLY A 48 -10.03 0.14 17.56
C GLY A 48 -10.75 1.46 17.27
N ASP A 49 -10.11 2.39 16.57
CA ASP A 49 -10.74 3.59 16.04
C ASP A 49 -11.39 3.30 14.68
N PHE A 50 -12.31 4.16 14.24
CA PHE A 50 -13.07 3.95 13.00
C PHE A 50 -12.29 4.28 11.71
N TYR A 51 -11.07 4.82 11.82
CA TYR A 51 -10.38 5.44 10.68
C TYR A 51 -8.97 4.90 10.42
N THR A 52 -8.39 4.17 11.37
CA THR A 52 -6.97 3.86 11.38
C THR A 52 -6.70 2.37 11.58
N PHE A 53 -5.47 1.98 11.26
CA PHE A 53 -4.94 0.64 11.42
C PHE A 53 -3.78 0.68 12.41
N ILE A 54 -3.48 -0.45 13.04
CA ILE A 54 -2.24 -0.58 13.82
C ILE A 54 -1.04 -0.40 12.91
N ASP A 55 -0.05 0.36 13.37
CA ASP A 55 1.22 0.49 12.67
C ASP A 55 1.98 -0.85 12.71
N PRO A 56 2.52 -1.32 11.58
CA PRO A 56 3.35 -2.50 11.59
C PRO A 56 4.64 -2.25 12.40
N PRO A 57 5.14 -3.24 13.15
CA PRO A 57 6.42 -3.12 13.84
C PRO A 57 7.54 -2.72 12.88
N ALA A 58 8.47 -1.87 13.36
CA ALA A 58 9.64 -1.42 12.59
C ALA A 58 9.28 -0.83 11.21
N ASP A 59 8.20 -0.04 11.16
CA ASP A 59 7.70 0.63 9.96
C ASP A 59 7.35 -0.33 8.81
N GLY A 60 7.00 -1.58 9.13
CA GLY A 60 6.64 -2.59 8.13
C GLY A 60 7.84 -3.23 7.43
N PHE A 61 9.05 -3.06 7.96
CA PHE A 61 10.26 -3.64 7.40
C PHE A 61 10.71 -4.92 8.10
N GLN A 62 11.26 -5.85 7.34
CA GLN A 62 11.83 -7.07 7.87
C GLN A 62 13.08 -6.76 8.72
N LEU A 63 13.12 -7.34 9.91
CA LEU A 63 14.28 -7.30 10.79
C LEU A 63 15.25 -8.44 10.46
N SER A 64 16.55 -8.19 10.56
CA SER A 64 17.56 -9.25 10.49
C SER A 64 17.53 -10.15 11.74
N THR A 65 18.39 -11.16 11.81
CA THR A 65 18.57 -12.01 13.02
C THR A 65 19.11 -11.23 14.24
N ARG A 66 19.54 -9.98 14.04
CA ARG A 66 19.79 -8.99 15.09
C ARG A 66 18.70 -7.91 14.97
N PRO A 67 18.36 -7.14 16.02
CA PRO A 67 17.33 -6.08 15.98
C PRO A 67 17.80 -4.85 15.17
N LYS A 68 18.19 -5.09 13.92
CA LYS A 68 18.52 -4.13 12.89
C LYS A 68 17.66 -4.46 11.67
N PRO A 69 16.95 -3.49 11.09
CA PRO A 69 16.26 -3.68 9.83
C PRO A 69 17.21 -4.17 8.74
N ILE A 70 16.75 -5.08 7.88
CA ILE A 70 17.46 -5.39 6.63
C ILE A 70 17.29 -4.16 5.74
N ALA A 71 18.36 -3.39 5.61
CA ALA A 71 18.39 -2.20 4.78
C ALA A 71 19.56 -2.27 3.81
N ASP A 72 19.28 -1.96 2.56
CA ASP A 72 20.29 -1.74 1.53
C ASP A 72 20.09 -0.36 0.91
N ASP A 73 21.18 0.33 0.63
CA ASP A 73 21.14 1.64 -0.01
C ASP A 73 21.16 1.44 -1.52
N GLN A 74 20.06 1.78 -2.18
CA GLN A 74 19.97 1.72 -3.63
C GLN A 74 20.05 3.13 -4.22
N VAL A 75 20.91 3.33 -5.21
CA VAL A 75 20.86 4.52 -6.04
C VAL A 75 19.71 4.37 -7.02
N LEU A 76 18.71 5.24 -6.89
CA LEU A 76 17.66 5.38 -7.89
C LEU A 76 18.17 6.31 -8.98
N GLU A 77 18.41 5.75 -10.17
CA GLU A 77 18.98 6.49 -11.30
C GLU A 77 17.92 7.36 -11.99
N ARG A 78 18.39 8.42 -12.66
CA ARG A 78 17.53 9.25 -13.51
C ARG A 78 16.76 8.39 -14.50
N GLY A 79 15.46 8.63 -14.59
CA GLY A 79 14.56 7.95 -15.52
C GLY A 79 13.91 6.69 -14.95
N MET A 80 14.36 6.16 -13.80
CA MET A 80 13.69 5.03 -13.15
C MET A 80 12.24 5.40 -12.79
N PRO A 81 11.25 4.57 -13.17
CA PRO A 81 9.86 4.79 -12.79
C PRO A 81 9.59 4.18 -11.41
N VAL A 82 8.96 4.97 -10.54
CA VAL A 82 8.50 4.55 -9.21
C VAL A 82 7.04 4.94 -9.04
N ASP A 83 6.31 4.23 -8.19
CA ASP A 83 4.92 4.56 -7.89
C ASP A 83 4.64 4.47 -6.38
N ALA A 84 3.52 5.06 -5.97
CA ALA A 84 3.04 5.08 -4.61
C ALA A 84 1.54 4.85 -4.56
N PHE A 85 1.10 4.17 -3.50
CA PHE A 85 -0.29 4.16 -3.05
C PHE A 85 -0.41 4.96 -1.74
N GLY A 86 -1.61 5.47 -1.44
CA GLY A 86 -1.91 6.24 -0.23
C GLY A 86 -2.03 7.75 -0.45
N GLY A 87 -2.39 8.49 0.61
CA GLY A 87 -2.67 9.93 0.54
C GLY A 87 -1.47 10.77 0.07
N VAL A 88 -1.75 11.86 -0.65
CA VAL A 88 -0.73 12.76 -1.25
C VAL A 88 0.29 13.26 -0.23
N TYR A 89 -0.14 13.48 1.01
CA TYR A 89 0.70 14.01 2.09
C TYR A 89 1.11 12.97 3.15
N SER A 90 0.65 11.72 3.03
CA SER A 90 0.87 10.66 4.03
C SER A 90 1.66 9.46 3.49
N SER A 91 1.78 9.31 2.17
CA SER A 91 2.57 8.23 1.57
C SER A 91 4.06 8.56 1.55
N ASN A 92 4.81 7.94 2.46
CA ASN A 92 6.27 8.08 2.57
C ASN A 92 7.04 6.93 1.87
N TYR A 93 6.34 6.03 1.19
CA TYR A 93 6.92 4.81 0.63
C TYR A 93 6.71 4.72 -0.88
N LEU A 94 7.79 4.49 -1.60
CA LEU A 94 7.80 4.27 -3.04
C LEU A 94 8.07 2.79 -3.32
N SER A 95 7.52 2.29 -4.42
CA SER A 95 7.88 0.98 -4.99
C SER A 95 8.35 1.16 -6.43
N PRO A 96 9.14 0.22 -6.99
CA PRO A 96 9.33 0.15 -8.42
C PRO A 96 7.98 0.18 -9.14
N ALA A 97 7.84 1.00 -10.18
CA ALA A 97 6.55 1.14 -10.84
C ALA A 97 6.06 -0.21 -11.38
N GLY A 98 4.81 -0.56 -11.10
CA GLY A 98 4.23 -1.85 -11.51
C GLY A 98 4.37 -2.97 -10.48
N THR A 99 5.01 -2.75 -9.33
CA THR A 99 5.01 -3.74 -8.23
C THR A 99 3.56 -4.12 -7.86
N PRO A 100 3.19 -5.41 -7.86
CA PRO A 100 1.85 -5.84 -7.46
C PRO A 100 1.46 -5.30 -6.07
N PHE A 101 0.21 -4.87 -5.90
CA PHE A 101 -0.31 -4.34 -4.63
C PHE A 101 -0.17 -5.36 -3.49
N ALA A 102 -0.32 -6.65 -3.79
CA ALA A 102 -0.12 -7.73 -2.84
C ALA A 102 1.33 -7.92 -2.36
N LEU A 103 2.31 -7.22 -2.94
CA LEU A 103 3.71 -7.16 -2.51
C LEU A 103 4.03 -5.82 -1.83
N ARG A 104 2.99 -5.11 -1.37
CA ARG A 104 3.14 -3.77 -0.82
C ARG A 104 2.80 -3.65 0.65
N ALA A 105 2.30 -4.67 1.33
CA ALA A 105 2.02 -4.61 2.78
C ALA A 105 1.26 -3.33 3.22
N VAL A 106 0.43 -2.77 2.33
CA VAL A 106 -0.37 -1.56 2.55
C VAL A 106 -1.84 -1.94 2.75
N PRO A 107 -2.61 -1.14 3.50
CA PRO A 107 -3.99 -1.48 3.82
C PRO A 107 -4.92 -1.35 2.60
N PRO A 108 -6.10 -2.01 2.61
CA PRO A 108 -7.10 -1.85 1.55
C PRO A 108 -7.55 -0.41 1.31
N SER A 109 -7.52 0.46 2.33
CA SER A 109 -7.84 1.88 2.23
C SER A 109 -6.94 2.66 1.29
N ASP A 110 -5.73 2.18 1.01
CA ASP A 110 -4.82 2.82 0.05
C ASP A 110 -5.31 2.69 -1.40
N LEU A 111 -6.38 1.91 -1.63
CA LEU A 111 -7.10 1.83 -2.89
C LEU A 111 -8.30 2.78 -2.98
N ASN A 112 -8.63 3.50 -1.90
CA ASN A 112 -9.67 4.52 -1.96
C ASN A 112 -9.23 5.62 -2.92
N ASP A 113 -10.15 6.15 -3.72
CA ASP A 113 -9.89 7.26 -4.66
C ASP A 113 -8.85 6.99 -5.76
N THR A 114 -8.37 5.74 -5.95
CA THR A 114 -7.33 5.46 -6.98
C THR A 114 -7.75 5.80 -8.40
N THR A 115 -9.06 5.79 -8.67
CA THR A 115 -9.64 6.09 -9.98
C THR A 115 -10.06 7.54 -10.12
N SER A 116 -9.77 8.40 -9.14
CA SER A 116 -10.04 9.84 -9.26
C SER A 116 -9.12 10.46 -10.30
N ASP A 117 -9.69 11.29 -11.18
CA ASP A 117 -8.94 12.10 -12.15
C ASP A 117 -8.26 13.31 -11.49
N ASP A 118 -8.68 13.67 -10.27
CA ASP A 118 -8.04 14.73 -9.50
C ASP A 118 -6.80 14.17 -8.78
N VAL A 119 -5.63 14.57 -9.30
CA VAL A 119 -4.31 14.17 -8.79
C VAL A 119 -4.05 14.60 -7.35
N THR A 120 -4.82 15.56 -6.82
CA THR A 120 -4.69 16.01 -5.43
C THR A 120 -5.38 15.09 -4.42
N VAL A 121 -6.30 14.24 -4.91
CA VAL A 121 -7.02 13.25 -4.09
C VAL A 121 -6.68 11.81 -4.48
N SER A 122 -6.24 11.57 -5.73
CA SER A 122 -5.90 10.22 -6.19
C SER A 122 -4.81 9.60 -5.33
N SER A 123 -5.12 8.45 -4.76
CA SER A 123 -4.21 7.71 -3.88
C SER A 123 -3.13 6.94 -4.65
N TYR A 124 -3.25 6.78 -5.97
CA TYR A 124 -2.22 6.14 -6.80
C TYR A 124 -1.48 7.15 -7.66
N ARG A 125 -0.14 7.18 -7.54
CA ARG A 125 0.71 8.15 -8.25
C ARG A 125 1.93 7.46 -8.83
N VAL A 126 2.33 7.88 -10.03
CA VAL A 126 3.53 7.42 -10.72
C VAL A 126 4.48 8.58 -10.90
N TYR A 127 5.75 8.37 -10.56
CA TYR A 127 6.82 9.34 -10.65
C TYR A 127 7.95 8.80 -11.52
N ARG A 128 8.76 9.73 -12.02
CA ARG A 128 10.02 9.42 -12.69
C ARG A 128 11.14 10.16 -11.98
N VAL A 129 12.19 9.44 -11.62
CA VAL A 129 13.36 10.03 -10.96
C VAL A 129 14.02 11.03 -11.90
N GLU A 130 14.12 12.29 -11.48
CA GLU A 130 14.75 13.34 -12.29
C GLU A 130 16.24 13.50 -11.97
N TYR A 131 16.61 13.35 -10.70
CA TYR A 131 17.99 13.42 -10.23
C TYR A 131 18.30 12.17 -9.41
N PRO A 132 19.46 11.52 -9.64
CA PRO A 132 19.81 10.34 -8.86
C PRO A 132 19.87 10.64 -7.38
N PHE A 133 19.32 9.76 -6.56
CA PHE A 133 19.39 9.85 -5.11
C PHE A 133 19.50 8.47 -4.48
N VAL A 134 20.08 8.42 -3.28
CA VAL A 134 20.14 7.19 -2.49
C VAL A 134 18.80 7.01 -1.78
N ALA A 135 18.13 5.91 -2.06
CA ALA A 135 16.96 5.47 -1.34
C ALA A 135 17.33 4.29 -0.45
N MET A 136 16.90 4.35 0.82
CA MET A 136 16.97 3.20 1.69
C MET A 136 15.91 2.18 1.26
N THR A 137 16.34 1.01 0.82
CA THR A 137 15.47 -0.10 0.43
C THR A 137 15.44 -1.14 1.53
N ARG A 138 14.26 -1.69 1.79
CA ARG A 138 14.04 -2.67 2.84
C ARG A 138 12.94 -3.65 2.42
N PRO A 139 13.13 -4.97 2.60
CA PRO A 139 12.04 -5.94 2.40
C PRO A 139 10.89 -5.62 3.34
N ARG A 140 9.65 -5.68 2.87
CA ARG A 140 8.48 -5.48 3.74
C ARG A 140 8.09 -6.78 4.43
N VAL A 141 7.58 -6.68 5.66
CA VAL A 141 6.97 -7.84 6.33
C VAL A 141 5.60 -8.11 5.73
N ALA A 142 5.18 -9.38 5.76
CA ALA A 142 3.80 -9.71 5.48
C ALA A 142 2.88 -8.97 6.46
N PHE A 143 1.95 -8.19 5.92
CA PHE A 143 1.01 -7.37 6.69
C PHE A 143 -0.28 -7.19 5.88
N PHE A 144 -1.43 -7.04 6.53
CA PHE A 144 -2.74 -6.98 5.84
C PHE A 144 -3.00 -8.12 4.83
N TRP A 145 -2.46 -9.32 5.08
CA TRP A 145 -2.51 -10.47 4.13
C TRP A 145 -1.75 -10.26 2.80
N SER A 146 -0.94 -9.22 2.69
CA SER A 146 0.07 -9.10 1.65
C SER A 146 1.32 -9.91 2.03
N ALA A 147 2.02 -10.45 1.03
CA ALA A 147 3.24 -11.26 1.24
C ALA A 147 4.46 -10.42 1.69
N GLY A 148 4.40 -9.09 1.52
CA GLY A 148 5.53 -8.19 1.80
C GLY A 148 6.53 -8.10 0.65
#